data_AF-A0A2I1GLF5-F1
#
_entry.id   AF-A0A2I1GLF5-F1
#
_cell.length_a   1.000
_cell.length_b   1.000
_cell.length_c   1.000
_cell.angle_alpha   90.00
_cell.angle_beta   90.00
_cell.angle_gamma   90.00
#
_symmetry.space_group_name_H-M   'P 1'
#
loop_
_entity.id
_entity.type
_entity.pdbx_description
1 polymer ?
#
loop_
_entity_poly.entity_id
_entity_poly.type
_entity_poly.pdbx_seq_one_letter_code
_entity_poly.pdbx_strand_id
1 'polypeptide(L)'
;MQVTRHLMKAAQKATTGIFGLAVHPDPRPHLIKTYNKTLSALTHIPPTAVYRQATEATTKHRLKIAESTKNIQEIEEKIDAGQIEELIVQAEDELKLVAKMEEWKPWESLEVETPRGQWVYEKSEK
;
A
#
# COMPACT_ATOMS: atom_id res chain seq x y z
N MET A 1 -36.09 -2.96 -18.65
CA MET A 1 -34.98 -2.90 -17.66
C MET A 1 -33.60 -3.37 -18.20
N GLN A 2 -33.41 -3.61 -19.50
CA GLN A 2 -32.09 -4.03 -20.03
C GLN A 2 -31.12 -2.87 -20.26
N VAL A 3 -31.60 -1.67 -20.60
CA VAL A 3 -30.75 -0.51 -20.96
C VAL A 3 -29.88 -0.04 -19.79
N THR A 4 -30.44 -0.05 -18.57
CA THR A 4 -29.73 0.34 -17.34
C THR A 4 -28.53 -0.55 -17.04
N ARG A 5 -28.60 -1.85 -17.37
CA ARG A 5 -27.49 -2.80 -17.16
C ARG A 5 -26.31 -2.54 -18.10
N HIS A 6 -26.55 -2.09 -19.33
CA HIS A 6 -25.49 -1.80 -20.30
C HIS A 6 -24.77 -0.48 -19.97
N LEU A 7 -25.51 0.53 -19.49
CA LEU A 7 -24.94 1.79 -19.02
C LEU A 7 -24.09 1.60 -17.74
N MET A 8 -24.56 0.80 -16.79
CA MET A 8 -23.79 0.45 -15.59
C MET A 8 -22.49 -0.30 -15.92
N LYS A 9 -22.53 -1.19 -16.93
CA LYS A 9 -21.32 -1.88 -17.42
C LYS A 9 -20.35 -0.96 -18.15
N ALA A 10 -20.83 0.06 -18.87
CA ALA A 10 -19.97 1.02 -19.56
C ALA A 10 -19.22 1.97 -18.60
N ALA A 11 -19.77 2.21 -17.40
CA ALA A 11 -19.11 2.97 -16.35
C ALA A 11 -18.04 2.15 -15.59
N GLN A 12 -18.09 0.82 -15.68
CA GLN A 12 -17.11 -0.07 -15.05
C GLN A 12 -15.96 -0.39 -15.99
N LYS A 13 -14.74 -0.39 -15.46
CA LYS A 13 -13.52 -0.74 -16.19
C LYS A 13 -13.65 -2.19 -16.69
N ALA A 14 -13.48 -2.42 -17.99
CA ALA A 14 -13.66 -3.75 -18.58
C ALA A 14 -12.52 -4.72 -18.25
N THR A 15 -11.29 -4.21 -18.15
CA THR A 15 -10.08 -4.95 -17.78
C THR A 15 -9.05 -3.97 -17.20
N THR A 16 -8.18 -4.46 -16.33
CA THR A 16 -7.00 -3.74 -15.82
C THR A 16 -5.84 -3.76 -16.84
N GLY A 17 -5.88 -4.66 -17.83
CA GLY A 17 -4.77 -4.87 -18.78
C GLY A 17 -3.55 -5.58 -18.17
N ILE A 18 -3.62 -5.99 -16.90
CA ILE A 18 -2.57 -6.70 -16.18
C ILE A 18 -3.02 -8.15 -15.97
N PHE A 19 -2.18 -9.10 -16.33
CA PHE A 19 -2.49 -10.52 -16.15
C PHE A 19 -2.58 -10.87 -14.65
N GLY A 20 -3.62 -11.61 -14.26
CA GLY A 20 -3.83 -12.04 -12.88
C GLY A 20 -4.45 -11.00 -11.94
N LEU A 21 -4.70 -9.76 -12.41
CA LEU A 21 -5.33 -8.70 -11.62
C LEU A 21 -6.76 -8.44 -12.11
N ALA A 22 -7.75 -8.98 -11.38
CA ALA A 22 -9.15 -8.78 -11.71
C ALA A 22 -9.64 -7.36 -11.34
N VAL A 23 -10.55 -6.81 -12.15
CA VAL A 23 -11.21 -5.54 -11.84
C VAL A 23 -12.08 -5.69 -10.60
N HIS A 24 -11.92 -4.79 -9.64
CA HIS A 24 -12.72 -4.79 -8.43
C HIS A 24 -14.04 -4.01 -8.66
N PRO A 25 -15.22 -4.53 -8.25
CA PRO A 25 -16.51 -3.87 -8.52
C PRO A 25 -16.66 -2.53 -7.79
N ASP A 26 -16.20 -2.44 -6.53
CA ASP A 26 -16.22 -1.23 -5.71
C ASP A 26 -14.87 -0.97 -5.03
N PRO A 27 -13.86 -0.46 -5.77
CA PRO A 27 -12.48 -0.40 -5.28
C PRO A 27 -12.27 0.63 -4.15
N ARG A 28 -12.92 1.80 -4.25
CA ARG A 28 -12.72 2.91 -3.30
C ARG A 28 -13.14 2.59 -1.85
N PRO A 29 -14.35 2.05 -1.58
CA PRO A 29 -14.74 1.68 -0.21
C PRO A 29 -13.83 0.61 0.37
N HIS A 30 -13.40 -0.36 -0.45
CA HIS A 30 -12.47 -1.41 -0.02
C HIS A 30 -11.11 -0.83 0.36
N LEU A 31 -10.55 0.06 -0.47
CA LEU A 31 -9.28 0.74 -0.20
C LEU A 31 -9.31 1.54 1.11
N ILE A 32 -10.36 2.35 1.32
CA ILE A 32 -10.56 3.12 2.56
C ILE A 32 -10.64 2.19 3.78
N LYS A 33 -11.39 1.09 3.67
CA LYS A 33 -11.51 0.11 4.74
C LYS A 33 -10.16 -0.53 5.07
N THR A 34 -9.37 -0.88 4.07
CA THR A 34 -8.05 -1.49 4.25
C THR A 34 -7.08 -0.50 4.91
N TYR A 35 -7.02 0.76 4.47
CA TYR A 35 -6.18 1.77 5.11
C TYR A 35 -6.55 2.04 6.57
N ASN A 36 -7.84 2.10 6.89
CA ASN A 36 -8.29 2.26 8.27
C ASN A 36 -7.84 1.07 9.14
N LYS A 37 -7.93 -0.16 8.61
CA LYS A 37 -7.38 -1.35 9.30
C LYS A 37 -5.87 -1.25 9.50
N THR A 38 -5.12 -0.81 8.50
CA THR A 38 -3.67 -0.64 8.59
C THR A 38 -3.31 0.39 9.66
N LEU A 39 -4.01 1.54 9.71
CA LEU A 39 -3.81 2.55 10.74
C LEU A 39 -4.14 2.02 12.14
N SER A 40 -5.17 1.19 12.30
CA SER A 40 -5.46 0.53 13.58
C SER A 40 -4.36 -0.46 13.96
N ALA A 41 -3.86 -1.27 13.03
CA ALA A 41 -2.78 -2.23 13.29
C ALA A 41 -1.47 -1.53 13.69
N LEU A 42 -1.14 -0.39 13.06
CA LEU A 42 0.06 0.39 13.39
C LEU A 42 0.07 0.96 14.82
N THR A 43 -1.08 1.00 15.52
CA THR A 43 -1.14 1.47 16.90
C THR A 43 -0.36 0.58 17.87
N HIS A 44 -0.16 -0.69 17.55
CA HIS A 44 0.59 -1.66 18.36
C HIS A 44 2.11 -1.45 18.29
N ILE A 45 2.61 -0.81 17.23
CA ILE A 45 4.04 -0.53 17.02
C ILE A 45 4.42 0.77 17.75
N PRO A 46 5.59 0.90 18.39
CA PRO A 46 5.97 2.15 19.06
C PRO A 46 6.09 3.34 18.09
N PRO A 47 5.71 4.58 18.52
CA PRO A 47 5.76 5.78 17.68
C PRO A 47 7.19 6.22 17.32
N THR A 48 8.20 5.72 18.03
CA THR A 48 9.61 5.98 17.75
C THR A 48 10.12 5.18 16.54
N ALA A 49 9.42 4.12 16.14
CA ALA A 49 9.81 3.32 14.99
C ALA A 49 9.64 4.13 13.69
N VAL A 50 10.73 4.26 12.92
CA VAL A 50 10.73 4.96 11.62
C VAL A 50 9.75 4.31 10.65
N TYR A 51 9.65 2.98 10.67
CA TYR A 51 8.67 2.23 9.87
C TYR A 51 7.24 2.71 10.13
N ARG A 52 6.82 2.81 11.40
CA ARG A 52 5.48 3.30 11.75
C ARG A 52 5.24 4.72 11.24
N GLN A 53 6.20 5.63 11.42
CA GLN A 53 6.07 7.02 10.97
C GLN A 53 5.90 7.11 9.45
N ALA A 54 6.72 6.38 8.69
CA ALA A 54 6.66 6.36 7.23
C ALA A 54 5.34 5.75 6.73
N THR A 55 4.94 4.58 7.24
CA THR A 55 3.71 3.91 6.82
C THR A 55 2.48 4.72 7.21
N GLU A 56 2.44 5.34 8.40
CA GLU A 56 1.35 6.24 8.79
C GLU A 56 1.25 7.45 7.86
N ALA A 57 2.37 8.10 7.53
CA ALA A 57 2.38 9.27 6.65
C ALA A 57 1.84 8.93 5.25
N THR A 58 2.35 7.85 4.64
CA THR A 58 1.89 7.38 3.32
C THR A 58 0.42 6.97 3.35
N THR A 59 0.00 6.21 4.37
CA THR A 59 -1.38 5.72 4.50
C THR A 59 -2.36 6.87 4.70
N LYS A 60 -2.04 7.84 5.59
CA LYS A 60 -2.89 9.03 5.83
C LYS A 60 -2.99 9.90 4.58
N HIS A 61 -1.89 10.07 3.85
CA HIS A 61 -1.89 10.83 2.60
C HIS A 61 -2.82 10.19 1.55
N ARG A 62 -2.65 8.89 1.30
CA ARG A 62 -3.48 8.13 0.34
C ARG A 62 -4.94 8.07 0.77
N LEU A 63 -5.22 7.87 2.06
CA LEU A 63 -6.57 7.87 2.63
C LEU A 63 -7.26 9.22 2.40
N LYS A 64 -6.59 10.35 2.66
CA LYS A 64 -7.13 11.69 2.42
C LYS A 64 -7.53 11.91 0.95
N ILE A 65 -6.72 11.42 0.01
CA ILE A 65 -7.04 11.50 -1.42
C ILE A 65 -8.27 10.63 -1.74
N ALA A 66 -8.30 9.39 -1.25
CA ALA A 66 -9.41 8.46 -1.47
C ALA A 66 -10.75 8.96 -0.85
N GLU A 67 -10.71 9.67 0.27
CA GLU A 67 -11.90 10.25 0.90
C GLU A 67 -12.39 11.50 0.15
N SER A 68 -11.48 12.40 -0.21
CA SER A 68 -11.80 13.68 -0.87
C SER A 68 -12.32 13.52 -2.30
N THR A 69 -11.87 12.49 -3.03
CA THR A 69 -12.17 12.32 -4.45
C THR A 69 -13.09 11.12 -4.66
N LYS A 70 -14.13 11.27 -5.48
CA LYS A 70 -15.05 10.16 -5.85
C LYS A 70 -14.64 9.46 -7.15
N ASN A 71 -14.03 10.21 -8.06
CA ASN A 71 -13.60 9.73 -9.37
C ASN A 71 -12.34 8.85 -9.21
N ILE A 72 -12.36 7.66 -9.81
CA ILE A 72 -11.26 6.70 -9.73
C ILE A 72 -10.03 7.21 -10.47
N GLN A 73 -10.20 7.81 -11.66
CA GLN A 73 -9.08 8.29 -12.49
C GLN A 73 -8.30 9.40 -11.77
N GLU A 74 -9.01 10.35 -11.15
CA GLU A 74 -8.38 11.41 -10.36
C GLU A 74 -7.66 10.87 -9.11
N ILE A 75 -8.12 9.75 -8.53
CA ILE A 75 -7.41 9.09 -7.41
C ILE A 75 -6.11 8.48 -7.92
N GLU A 76 -6.15 7.77 -9.06
CA GLU A 76 -4.97 7.17 -9.69
C GLU A 76 -3.93 8.25 -10.02
N GLU A 77 -4.34 9.36 -10.64
CA GLU A 77 -3.46 10.48 -11.00
C GLU A 77 -2.86 11.20 -9.78
N LYS A 78 -3.65 11.42 -8.71
CA LYS A 78 -3.16 12.12 -7.51
C LYS A 78 -2.22 11.26 -6.67
N ILE A 79 -2.41 9.94 -6.65
CA ILE A 79 -1.55 9.01 -5.89
C ILE A 79 -0.31 8.62 -6.70
N ASP A 80 -0.42 8.59 -8.03
CA ASP A 80 0.66 8.29 -8.98
C ASP A 80 1.45 7.01 -8.64
N ALA A 81 0.72 5.92 -8.36
CA ALA A 81 1.32 4.64 -7.99
C ALA A 81 0.60 3.44 -8.64
N GLY A 82 0.19 3.61 -9.90
CA GLY A 82 -0.49 2.59 -10.70
C GLY A 82 -2.01 2.67 -10.64
N GLN A 83 -2.67 1.59 -11.04
CA GLN A 83 -4.13 1.50 -11.06
C GLN A 83 -4.71 1.29 -9.65
N ILE A 84 -5.99 1.60 -9.47
CA ILE A 84 -6.64 1.47 -8.15
C ILE A 84 -6.64 0.03 -7.64
N GLU A 85 -6.71 -0.96 -8.52
CA GLU A 85 -6.59 -2.38 -8.16
C GLU A 85 -5.20 -2.73 -7.62
N GLU A 86 -4.13 -2.16 -8.19
CA GLU A 86 -2.76 -2.35 -7.69
C GLU A 86 -2.60 -1.69 -6.32
N LEU A 87 -3.21 -0.52 -6.11
CA LEU A 87 -3.23 0.16 -4.81
C LEU A 87 -3.91 -0.68 -3.73
N ILE A 88 -4.98 -1.41 -4.08
CA ILE A 88 -5.64 -2.33 -3.15
C ILE A 88 -4.69 -3.45 -2.77
N VAL A 89 -4.02 -4.08 -3.73
CA VAL A 89 -3.06 -5.16 -3.46
C VAL A 89 -1.92 -4.65 -2.58
N GLN A 90 -1.35 -3.47 -2.89
CA GLN A 90 -0.33 -2.83 -2.06
C GLN A 90 -0.83 -2.59 -0.62
N ALA A 91 -2.06 -2.09 -0.45
CA ALA A 91 -2.63 -1.83 0.87
C ALA A 91 -2.87 -3.12 1.67
N GLU A 92 -3.29 -4.20 1.01
CA GLU A 92 -3.47 -5.51 1.63
C GLU A 92 -2.14 -6.17 2.01
N ASP A 93 -1.12 -6.04 1.16
CA ASP A 93 0.22 -6.54 1.45
C ASP A 93 0.90 -5.74 2.55
N GLU A 94 0.70 -4.42 2.60
CA GLU A 94 1.15 -3.58 3.71
C GLU A 94 0.47 -4.01 5.02
N LEU A 95 -0.83 -4.30 5.01
CA LEU A 95 -1.53 -4.80 6.19
C LEU A 95 -0.95 -6.14 6.69
N LYS A 96 -0.62 -7.06 5.78
CA LYS A 96 0.07 -8.32 6.14
C LYS A 96 1.48 -8.06 6.64
N LEU A 97 2.19 -7.08 6.05
CA LEU A 97 3.54 -6.71 6.46
C LEU A 97 3.55 -6.14 7.88
N VAL A 98 2.59 -5.28 8.23
CA VAL A 98 2.46 -4.73 9.60
C VAL A 98 2.36 -5.86 10.63
N ALA A 99 1.57 -6.90 10.36
CA ALA A 99 1.47 -8.05 11.26
C ALA A 99 2.80 -8.79 11.44
N LYS A 100 3.63 -8.89 10.39
CA LYS A 100 4.98 -9.47 10.47
C LYS A 100 5.97 -8.54 11.18
N MET A 101 5.87 -7.23 10.95
CA MET A 101 6.73 -6.24 11.59
C MET A 101 6.51 -6.18 13.10
N GLU A 102 5.28 -6.45 13.56
CA GLU A 102 4.97 -6.62 14.98
C GLU A 102 5.71 -7.81 15.60
N GLU A 103 5.84 -8.92 14.87
CA GLU A 103 6.60 -10.09 15.29
C GLU A 103 8.13 -9.85 15.24
N TRP A 104 8.63 -9.27 14.14
CA TRP A 104 10.06 -9.10 13.88
C TRP A 104 10.71 -7.96 14.64
N LYS A 105 9.94 -6.95 15.07
CA LYS A 105 10.41 -5.78 15.83
C LYS A 105 11.68 -5.14 15.26
N PRO A 106 11.71 -4.76 13.97
CA PRO A 106 12.91 -4.24 13.29
C PRO A 106 13.42 -2.89 13.84
N TRP A 107 12.67 -2.26 14.74
CA TRP A 107 13.08 -1.02 15.43
C TRP A 107 14.01 -1.27 16.62
N GLU A 108 14.24 -2.52 16.99
CA GLU A 108 15.24 -2.87 17.99
C GLU A 108 16.66 -2.73 17.41
N SER A 109 17.66 -2.74 18.29
CA SER A 109 19.05 -2.70 17.86
C SER A 109 19.44 -3.97 17.11
N LEU A 110 20.50 -3.90 16.30
CA LEU A 110 21.00 -5.05 15.55
C LEU A 110 21.24 -6.24 16.50
N GLU A 111 20.64 -7.38 16.18
CA GLU A 111 20.84 -8.63 16.96
C GLU A 111 22.29 -9.11 16.89
N VAL A 112 22.94 -8.91 15.74
CA VAL A 112 24.35 -9.29 15.51
C VAL A 112 25.11 -8.08 14.98
N GLU A 113 26.14 -7.65 15.72
CA GLU A 113 27.06 -6.64 15.25
C GLU A 113 27.88 -7.15 14.06
N THR A 114 28.22 -6.25 13.14
CA THR A 114 28.99 -6.62 11.96
C THR A 114 30.41 -7.04 12.35
N PRO A 115 30.88 -8.23 11.95
CA PRO A 115 32.26 -8.63 12.15
C PRO A 115 33.22 -7.64 11.47
N ARG A 116 34.38 -7.41 12.10
CA ARG A 116 35.40 -6.51 11.53
C ARG A 116 35.84 -7.02 10.16
N GLY A 117 35.69 -6.17 9.13
CA GLY A 117 36.09 -6.50 7.76
C GLY A 117 35.00 -7.08 6.86
N GLN A 118 33.80 -7.40 7.38
CA GLN A 118 32.70 -8.02 6.61
C GLN A 118 32.30 -7.23 5.36
N TRP A 119 32.32 -5.89 5.44
CA TRP A 119 31.90 -4.98 4.37
C TRP A 119 33.07 -4.23 3.71
N VAL A 120 34.29 -4.77 3.84
CA VAL A 120 35.48 -4.23 3.14
C VAL A 120 35.61 -4.94 1.81
N TYR A 121 35.17 -4.26 0.75
CA TYR A 121 35.36 -4.73 -0.62
C TYR A 121 36.70 -4.22 -1.15
N GLU A 122 37.49 -5.09 -1.78
CA GLU A 122 38.70 -4.68 -2.49
C GLU A 122 38.31 -3.68 -3.59
N LYS A 123 38.84 -2.46 -3.51
CA LYS A 123 38.74 -1.52 -4.62
C LYS A 123 39.77 -1.94 -5.66
N SER A 124 39.35 -2.59 -6.75
CA SER A 124 40.20 -2.71 -7.92
C SER A 124 40.42 -1.30 -8.48
N GLU A 125 41.57 -0.71 -8.22
CA GLU A 125 41.99 0.52 -8.88
C GLU A 125 42.14 0.23 -10.39
N LYS A 126 41.44 1.02 -11.21
CA LYS A 126 41.68 1.11 -12.65
C LYS A 126 42.67 2.23 -12.92
#